data_AF-A0A2R4JJ77-F1
#
_entry.id   AF-A0A2R4JJ77-F1
#
_cell.length_a   1.000
_cell.length_b   1.000
_cell.length_c   1.000
_cell.angle_alpha   90.00
_cell.angle_beta   90.00
_cell.angle_gamma   90.00
#
_symmetry.space_group_name_H-M   'P 1'
#
loop_
_entity.id
_entity.type
_entity.pdbx_description
1 polymer ?
#
loop_
_entity_poly.entity_id
_entity_poly.type
_entity_poly.pdbx_seq_one_letter_code
_entity_poly.pdbx_strand_id
1 'polypeptide(L)'
;MVRDAGQTVKVSFAEGWDLVSRTVLHPLSPAAAEARDRVGKPYVMVHWREGQTSPVEVHLVAWGDSHVGAWAYDDRGRRIREADWRLLEPGRLFLRHLGGWRYDTEEQTEFALEAGRTYVDLFPGGKGRRVSEPKGARGPSRHMPADIPEENRWHARSGFGVCGVRQLLLSQTLPPGEQLDFVDATQSETEAWCADRFADGRPSPWVPPRPARPAHLEELFESGTRIVTSFEPEMTVTPIRNIAALRVPSGRLAVADPLTKGHGAGRELSERIPPGEYLIQAAVVAYESQYEDERFPVEEEVAVRLLLGEEPVLSWELALTEKDDVRLLREDEFFGFDTDGAAGSFADASGWEVLADKYRRHLVEQEDDAGESISDGYIRTTDEATGSDLVSFCTGGDGTYPVWLGRANTGKPVCVVVLTGYLPDLRLL
;
A
#
# COMPACT_ATOMS: atom_id res chain seq x y z
N MET A 1 -12.39 -51.14 12.60
CA MET A 1 -11.90 -49.75 12.57
C MET A 1 -11.53 -49.44 11.13
N VAL A 2 -12.51 -48.96 10.37
CA VAL A 2 -12.28 -48.37 9.06
C VAL A 2 -11.67 -47.00 9.36
N ARG A 3 -10.47 -46.74 8.84
CA ARG A 3 -9.92 -45.38 8.82
C ARG A 3 -10.95 -44.54 8.05
N ASP A 4 -11.50 -43.50 8.68
CA ASP A 4 -12.25 -42.49 7.96
C ASP A 4 -11.38 -42.03 6.78
N ALA A 5 -11.93 -42.09 5.57
CA ALA A 5 -11.21 -41.72 4.36
C ALA A 5 -10.89 -40.22 4.45
N GLY A 6 -9.62 -39.88 4.66
CA GLY A 6 -9.16 -38.49 4.61
C GLY A 6 -9.60 -37.88 3.28
N GLN A 7 -10.21 -36.70 3.33
CA GLN A 7 -10.60 -35.98 2.11
C GLN A 7 -9.33 -35.69 1.29
N THR A 8 -9.23 -36.30 0.12
CA THR A 8 -8.11 -36.08 -0.80
C THR A 8 -8.31 -34.75 -1.53
N VAL A 9 -7.29 -33.89 -1.48
CA VAL A 9 -7.25 -32.61 -2.21
C VAL A 9 -6.25 -32.71 -3.33
N LYS A 10 -6.71 -32.55 -4.58
CA LYS A 10 -5.81 -32.53 -5.74
C LYS A 10 -5.26 -31.13 -5.97
N VAL A 11 -3.98 -31.02 -6.34
CA VAL A 11 -3.30 -29.74 -6.52
C VAL A 11 -2.79 -29.59 -7.95
N SER A 12 -3.33 -28.62 -8.67
CA SER A 12 -2.87 -28.27 -10.01
C SER A 12 -1.98 -27.03 -9.99
N PHE A 13 -1.10 -26.91 -11.00
CA PHE A 13 -0.18 -25.80 -11.13
C PHE A 13 -0.39 -25.05 -12.43
N ALA A 14 -0.05 -23.75 -12.44
CA ALA A 14 -0.23 -22.89 -13.61
C ALA A 14 0.67 -21.66 -13.60
N GLU A 15 0.83 -21.00 -14.74
CA GLU A 15 1.54 -19.72 -14.80
C GLU A 15 0.70 -18.56 -14.26
N GLY A 16 -0.62 -18.65 -14.34
CA GLY A 16 -1.52 -17.60 -13.88
C GLY A 16 -2.88 -18.10 -13.42
N TRP A 17 -3.62 -17.18 -12.82
CA TRP A 17 -4.97 -17.36 -12.33
C TRP A 17 -5.77 -16.10 -12.61
N ASP A 18 -6.95 -16.26 -13.20
CA ASP A 18 -7.90 -15.16 -13.31
C ASP A 18 -8.80 -15.15 -12.06
N LEU A 19 -8.66 -14.12 -11.23
CA LEU A 19 -9.44 -13.96 -10.00
C LEU A 19 -10.93 -13.70 -10.26
N VAL A 20 -11.29 -13.17 -11.43
CA VAL A 20 -12.68 -12.84 -11.79
C VAL A 20 -13.38 -14.08 -12.32
N SER A 21 -12.83 -14.70 -13.36
CA SER A 21 -13.44 -15.90 -13.95
C SER A 21 -13.18 -17.17 -13.14
N ARG A 22 -12.21 -17.13 -12.20
CA ARG A 22 -11.75 -18.27 -11.38
C ARG A 22 -11.22 -19.41 -12.24
N THR A 23 -10.36 -19.04 -13.18
CA THR A 23 -9.83 -19.98 -14.19
C THR A 23 -8.31 -20.06 -14.17
N VAL A 24 -7.83 -21.26 -14.44
CA VAL A 24 -6.41 -21.57 -14.57
C VAL A 24 -5.89 -21.04 -15.91
N LEU A 25 -4.79 -20.28 -15.88
CA LEU A 25 -4.15 -19.75 -17.08
C LEU A 25 -2.81 -20.44 -17.30
N HIS A 26 -2.62 -21.03 -18.49
CA HIS A 26 -1.42 -21.78 -18.87
C HIS A 26 -1.04 -22.88 -17.85
N PRO A 27 -1.75 -24.01 -17.84
CA PRO A 27 -1.47 -25.14 -16.95
C PRO A 27 0.00 -25.59 -17.01
N LEU A 28 0.55 -25.98 -15.86
CA LEU A 28 1.92 -26.47 -15.71
C LEU A 28 1.92 -27.89 -15.18
N SER A 29 2.94 -28.66 -15.57
CA SER A 29 3.29 -29.87 -14.84
C SER A 29 3.92 -29.53 -13.48
N PRO A 30 3.85 -30.43 -12.48
CA PRO A 30 4.52 -30.23 -11.19
C PRO A 30 6.03 -29.91 -11.33
N ALA A 31 6.74 -30.61 -12.23
CA ALA A 31 8.15 -30.37 -12.48
C ALA A 31 8.43 -28.98 -13.08
N ALA A 32 7.55 -28.47 -13.95
CA ALA A 32 7.67 -27.12 -14.50
C ALA A 32 7.41 -26.05 -13.44
N ALA A 33 6.41 -26.26 -12.57
CA ALA A 33 6.14 -25.39 -11.43
C ALA A 33 7.32 -25.36 -10.44
N GLU A 34 7.91 -26.52 -10.14
CA GLU A 34 9.09 -26.62 -9.27
C GLU A 34 10.32 -25.92 -9.88
N ALA A 35 10.51 -26.02 -11.20
CA ALA A 35 11.56 -25.29 -11.89
C ALA A 35 11.36 -23.76 -11.77
N ARG A 36 10.12 -23.26 -11.89
CA ARG A 36 9.79 -21.84 -11.71
C ARG A 36 10.00 -21.37 -10.27
N ASP A 37 9.56 -22.17 -9.30
CA ASP A 37 9.75 -21.94 -7.86
C ASP A 37 11.22 -21.74 -7.50
N ARG A 38 12.10 -22.61 -8.03
CA ARG A 38 13.55 -22.57 -7.79
C ARG A 38 14.23 -21.31 -8.32
N VAL A 39 13.74 -20.76 -9.44
CA VAL A 39 14.27 -19.53 -10.05
C VAL A 39 13.49 -18.28 -9.65
N GLY A 40 12.51 -18.41 -8.74
CA GLY A 40 11.69 -17.30 -8.23
C GLY A 40 10.69 -16.72 -9.22
N LYS A 41 10.36 -17.43 -10.31
CA LYS A 41 9.33 -16.99 -11.26
C LYS A 41 7.93 -17.22 -10.68
N PRO A 42 6.96 -16.32 -10.91
CA PRO A 42 5.60 -16.49 -10.40
C PRO A 42 4.91 -17.76 -10.91
N TYR A 43 4.08 -18.37 -10.08
CA TYR A 43 3.21 -19.49 -10.46
C TYR A 43 2.03 -19.60 -9.48
N VAL A 44 1.05 -20.43 -9.82
CA VAL A 44 -0.16 -20.63 -9.03
C VAL A 44 -0.28 -22.09 -8.61
N MET A 45 -0.75 -22.33 -7.38
CA MET A 45 -1.19 -23.64 -6.89
C MET A 45 -2.69 -23.59 -6.61
N VAL A 46 -3.46 -24.46 -7.26
CA VAL A 46 -4.93 -24.52 -7.11
C VAL A 46 -5.32 -25.84 -6.48
N HIS A 47 -6.07 -25.78 -5.39
CA HIS A 47 -6.51 -26.92 -4.60
C HIS A 47 -7.97 -27.26 -4.92
N TRP A 48 -8.21 -28.52 -5.26
CA TRP A 48 -9.50 -29.04 -5.68
C TRP A 48 -9.96 -30.15 -4.74
N ARG A 49 -11.23 -30.12 -4.35
CA ARG A 49 -11.92 -31.26 -3.74
C ARG A 49 -12.65 -32.05 -4.80
N GLU A 50 -12.68 -33.37 -4.63
CA GLU A 50 -13.43 -34.25 -5.52
C GLU A 50 -14.91 -33.86 -5.57
N GLY A 51 -15.48 -33.79 -6.77
CA GLY A 51 -16.87 -33.42 -7.00
C GLY A 51 -17.18 -31.91 -6.93
N GLN A 52 -16.22 -31.05 -6.55
CA GLN A 52 -16.41 -29.60 -6.57
C GLN A 52 -16.00 -29.00 -7.92
N THR A 53 -16.79 -28.05 -8.39
CA THR A 53 -16.50 -27.30 -9.62
C THR A 53 -15.63 -26.07 -9.35
N SER A 54 -15.66 -25.52 -8.14
CA SER A 54 -14.81 -24.39 -7.74
C SER A 54 -13.57 -24.89 -6.98
N PRO A 55 -12.43 -24.17 -7.06
CA PRO A 55 -11.30 -24.48 -6.19
C PRO A 55 -11.67 -24.23 -4.74
N VAL A 56 -11.07 -24.97 -3.82
CA VAL A 56 -11.26 -24.74 -2.38
C VAL A 56 -10.28 -23.67 -1.89
N GLU A 57 -9.08 -23.66 -2.47
CA GLU A 57 -8.00 -22.75 -2.10
C GLU A 57 -7.05 -22.51 -3.28
N VAL A 58 -6.64 -21.26 -3.48
CA VAL A 58 -5.68 -20.86 -4.51
C VAL A 58 -4.53 -20.14 -3.82
N HIS A 59 -3.29 -20.49 -4.18
CA HIS A 59 -2.09 -19.76 -3.77
C HIS A 59 -1.40 -19.14 -4.98
N LEU A 60 -1.02 -17.88 -4.82
CA LEU A 60 -0.43 -17.00 -5.82
C LEU A 60 1.00 -16.71 -5.38
N VAL A 61 1.97 -17.44 -5.95
CA VAL A 61 3.35 -17.46 -5.47
C VAL A 61 4.22 -16.59 -6.35
N ALA A 62 4.92 -15.63 -5.75
CA ALA A 62 5.87 -14.75 -6.43
C ALA A 62 7.10 -14.50 -5.53
N TRP A 63 8.03 -15.46 -5.49
CA TRP A 63 9.20 -15.35 -4.62
C TRP A 63 10.14 -14.20 -4.96
N GLY A 64 10.26 -13.85 -6.26
CA GLY A 64 11.03 -12.69 -6.69
C GLY A 64 10.53 -11.37 -6.12
N ASP A 65 9.25 -11.32 -5.74
CA ASP A 65 8.56 -10.16 -5.18
C ASP A 65 8.28 -10.34 -3.67
N SER A 66 8.91 -11.34 -3.03
CA SER A 66 8.72 -11.67 -1.62
C SER A 66 7.25 -11.91 -1.22
N HIS A 67 6.40 -12.41 -2.12
CA HIS A 67 4.95 -12.48 -1.90
C HIS A 67 4.36 -13.87 -2.11
N VAL A 68 3.42 -14.24 -1.23
CA VAL A 68 2.46 -15.32 -1.42
C VAL A 68 1.08 -14.81 -1.04
N GLY A 69 0.16 -14.78 -1.99
CA GLY A 69 -1.25 -14.50 -1.74
C GLY A 69 -2.05 -15.79 -1.71
N ALA A 70 -3.15 -15.84 -0.97
CA ALA A 70 -4.08 -16.93 -1.09
C ALA A 70 -5.54 -16.53 -0.89
N TRP A 71 -6.41 -17.30 -1.54
CA TRP A 71 -7.86 -17.18 -1.46
C TRP A 71 -8.47 -18.53 -1.14
N ALA A 72 -9.40 -18.55 -0.19
CA ALA A 72 -10.26 -19.70 0.04
C ALA A 72 -11.69 -19.41 -0.40
N TYR A 73 -12.37 -20.44 -0.88
CA TYR A 73 -13.70 -20.35 -1.47
C TYR A 73 -14.69 -21.25 -0.74
N ASP A 74 -15.96 -20.85 -0.72
CA ASP A 74 -17.05 -21.73 -0.31
C ASP A 74 -17.51 -22.67 -1.44
N ASP A 75 -18.46 -23.56 -1.14
CA ASP A 75 -18.99 -24.54 -2.10
C ASP A 75 -19.69 -23.90 -3.31
N ARG A 76 -20.01 -22.59 -3.23
CA ARG A 76 -20.58 -21.79 -4.33
C ARG A 76 -19.52 -21.04 -5.13
N GLY A 77 -18.25 -21.16 -4.74
CA GLY A 77 -17.12 -20.49 -5.36
C GLY A 77 -17.00 -19.01 -4.99
N ARG A 78 -17.62 -18.55 -3.89
CA ARG A 78 -17.43 -17.19 -3.36
C ARG A 78 -16.17 -17.17 -2.48
N ARG A 79 -15.34 -16.13 -2.59
CA ARG A 79 -14.21 -15.92 -1.67
C ARG A 79 -14.72 -15.65 -0.25
N ILE A 80 -14.18 -16.42 0.69
CA ILE A 80 -14.51 -16.35 2.13
C ILE A 80 -13.30 -15.96 2.98
N ARG A 81 -12.08 -16.12 2.45
CA ARG A 81 -10.84 -15.72 3.11
C ARG A 81 -9.80 -15.26 2.11
N GLU A 82 -8.97 -14.33 2.57
CA GLU A 82 -7.74 -13.85 1.94
C GLU A 82 -6.60 -14.02 2.93
N ALA A 83 -5.42 -14.37 2.44
CA ALA A 83 -4.18 -14.22 3.18
C ALA A 83 -3.10 -13.61 2.28
N ASP A 84 -2.28 -12.77 2.89
CA ASP A 84 -1.08 -12.18 2.29
C ASP A 84 0.10 -12.53 3.20
N TRP A 85 1.06 -13.27 2.66
CA TRP A 85 2.31 -13.59 3.32
C TRP A 85 3.50 -12.97 2.60
N ARG A 86 4.45 -12.47 3.38
CA ARG A 86 5.67 -11.83 2.91
C ARG A 86 6.91 -12.62 3.30
N LEU A 87 7.77 -12.90 2.32
CA LEU A 87 9.08 -13.50 2.56
C LEU A 87 10.04 -12.42 3.06
N LEU A 88 9.98 -12.15 4.37
CA LEU A 88 10.80 -11.11 5.03
C LEU A 88 12.16 -11.64 5.46
N GLU A 89 12.22 -12.91 5.84
CA GLU A 89 13.43 -13.62 6.26
C GLU A 89 13.69 -14.85 5.37
N PRO A 90 14.95 -15.29 5.21
CA PRO A 90 15.27 -16.49 4.46
C PRO A 90 14.46 -17.71 4.93
N GLY A 91 13.57 -18.20 4.08
CA GLY A 91 12.74 -19.38 4.35
C GLY A 91 11.60 -19.18 5.35
N ARG A 92 11.35 -17.96 5.84
CA ARG A 92 10.23 -17.65 6.74
C ARG A 92 9.30 -16.59 6.14
N LEU A 93 8.04 -16.98 6.07
CA LEU A 93 6.91 -16.16 5.66
C LEU A 93 6.32 -15.45 6.86
N PHE A 94 6.15 -14.14 6.76
CA PHE A 94 5.41 -13.33 7.71
C PHE A 94 3.98 -13.14 7.21
N LEU A 95 2.98 -13.43 8.04
CA LEU A 95 1.59 -13.14 7.73
C LEU A 95 1.36 -11.63 7.84
N ARG A 96 1.18 -10.95 6.71
CA ARG A 96 0.97 -9.48 6.66
C ARG A 96 -0.49 -9.10 6.74
N HIS A 97 -1.37 -9.86 6.11
CA HIS A 97 -2.81 -9.58 6.10
C HIS A 97 -3.65 -10.87 6.12
N LEU A 98 -4.77 -10.81 6.83
CA LEU A 98 -5.88 -11.77 6.72
C LEU A 98 -7.19 -11.03 6.47
N GLY A 99 -7.89 -11.42 5.41
CA GLY A 99 -9.25 -10.98 5.11
C GLY A 99 -10.24 -12.14 5.31
N GLY A 100 -11.46 -11.82 5.73
CA GLY A 100 -12.50 -12.81 5.93
C GLY A 100 -13.89 -12.26 5.68
N TRP A 101 -14.70 -13.04 4.97
CA TRP A 101 -16.09 -12.72 4.64
C TRP A 101 -17.02 -13.82 5.13
N ARG A 102 -18.13 -13.42 5.75
CA ARG A 102 -19.21 -14.30 6.19
C ARG A 102 -20.49 -13.91 5.46
N TYR A 103 -21.01 -14.86 4.70
CA TYR A 103 -22.31 -14.77 4.04
C TYR A 103 -23.33 -15.50 4.89
N ASP A 104 -24.35 -14.77 5.36
CA ASP A 104 -25.41 -15.28 6.21
C ASP A 104 -26.51 -15.99 5.40
N THR A 105 -26.61 -15.72 4.09
CA THR A 105 -27.56 -16.43 3.19
C THR A 105 -26.91 -16.92 1.89
N GLU A 106 -27.62 -17.82 1.21
CA GLU A 106 -27.18 -18.42 -0.05
C GLU A 106 -27.30 -17.45 -1.24
N GLU A 107 -28.22 -16.48 -1.15
CA GLU A 107 -28.50 -15.48 -2.18
C GLU A 107 -27.48 -14.34 -2.18
N GLN A 108 -26.72 -14.16 -1.09
CA GLN A 108 -25.72 -13.12 -1.03
C GLN A 108 -24.63 -13.34 -2.07
N THR A 109 -24.37 -12.30 -2.87
CA THR A 109 -23.26 -12.31 -3.82
C THR A 109 -21.93 -12.19 -3.10
N GLU A 110 -20.86 -12.60 -3.78
CA GLU A 110 -19.50 -12.36 -3.31
C GLU A 110 -19.29 -10.88 -2.98
N PHE A 111 -18.69 -10.61 -1.80
CA PHE A 111 -18.44 -9.28 -1.26
C PHE A 111 -19.65 -8.34 -1.15
N ALA A 112 -20.86 -8.90 -1.02
CA ALA A 112 -22.05 -8.11 -0.76
C ALA A 112 -21.84 -7.11 0.41
N LEU A 113 -22.44 -5.93 0.32
CA LEU A 113 -22.19 -4.82 1.26
C LEU A 113 -22.58 -5.17 2.70
N GLU A 114 -23.54 -6.08 2.87
CA GLU A 114 -24.05 -6.57 4.14
C GLU A 114 -23.37 -7.86 4.61
N ALA A 115 -22.51 -8.48 3.80
CA ALA A 115 -21.71 -9.63 4.22
C ALA A 115 -20.75 -9.22 5.34
N GLY A 116 -20.73 -9.99 6.43
CA GLY A 116 -19.86 -9.71 7.58
C GLY A 116 -18.40 -9.80 7.19
N ARG A 117 -17.56 -8.87 7.67
CA ARG A 117 -16.14 -8.77 7.29
C ARG A 117 -15.23 -8.73 8.50
N THR A 118 -14.03 -9.29 8.35
CA THR A 118 -12.97 -9.15 9.34
C THR A 118 -11.65 -9.01 8.61
N TYR A 119 -10.87 -8.01 9.01
CA TYR A 119 -9.52 -7.79 8.51
C TYR A 119 -8.54 -7.81 9.67
N VAL A 120 -7.37 -8.40 9.46
CA VAL A 120 -6.25 -8.36 10.39
C VAL A 120 -5.01 -7.95 9.62
N ASP A 121 -4.44 -6.82 10.00
CA ASP A 121 -3.17 -6.32 9.49
C ASP A 121 -2.09 -6.47 10.56
N LEU A 122 -0.99 -7.12 10.20
CA LEU A 122 0.13 -7.38 11.10
C LEU A 122 1.38 -6.70 10.56
N PHE A 123 2.20 -6.18 11.47
CA PHE A 123 3.49 -5.59 11.16
C PHE A 123 4.57 -6.21 12.04
N PRO A 124 5.83 -6.25 11.58
CA PRO A 124 6.95 -6.69 12.42
C PRO A 124 7.02 -5.92 13.75
N GLY A 125 7.55 -6.57 14.78
CA GLY A 125 7.66 -5.99 16.12
C GLY A 125 6.35 -6.04 16.93
N GLY A 126 5.48 -7.02 16.66
CA GLY A 126 4.26 -7.30 17.42
C GLY A 126 3.08 -6.35 17.16
N LYS A 127 3.25 -5.30 16.36
CA LYS A 127 2.18 -4.36 15.99
C LYS A 127 1.13 -5.03 15.11
N GLY A 128 -0.12 -4.67 15.28
CA GLY A 128 -1.17 -5.14 14.40
C GLY A 128 -2.53 -4.61 14.80
N ARG A 129 -3.43 -4.60 13.83
CA ARG A 129 -4.79 -4.11 13.97
C ARG A 129 -5.76 -5.16 13.44
N ARG A 130 -6.90 -5.28 14.12
CA ARG A 130 -8.06 -6.05 13.70
C ARG A 130 -9.24 -5.11 13.52
N VAL A 131 -9.92 -5.25 12.39
CA VAL A 131 -11.18 -4.58 12.08
C VAL A 131 -12.26 -5.65 11.96
N SER A 132 -13.39 -5.46 12.63
CA SER A 132 -14.53 -6.38 12.60
C SER A 132 -15.81 -5.62 12.25
N GLU A 133 -16.48 -6.06 11.19
CA GLU A 133 -17.69 -5.46 10.62
C GLU A 133 -18.76 -6.54 10.48
N PRO A 134 -19.45 -6.94 11.57
CA PRO A 134 -20.33 -8.11 11.56
C PRO A 134 -21.55 -8.00 10.64
N LYS A 135 -21.92 -6.79 10.22
CA LYS A 135 -23.03 -6.49 9.30
C LYS A 135 -22.53 -5.84 7.99
N GLY A 136 -21.26 -6.08 7.66
CA GLY A 136 -20.60 -5.51 6.49
C GLY A 136 -20.41 -3.99 6.54
N ALA A 137 -20.19 -3.39 5.37
CA ALA A 137 -19.81 -1.99 5.19
C ALA A 137 -20.89 -0.98 5.59
N ARG A 138 -22.16 -1.41 5.73
CA ARG A 138 -23.27 -0.58 6.24
C ARG A 138 -23.48 -0.73 7.75
N GLY A 139 -22.72 -1.62 8.37
CA GLY A 139 -22.82 -1.95 9.78
C GLY A 139 -21.87 -1.14 10.66
N PRO A 140 -21.91 -1.38 11.98
CA PRO A 140 -20.89 -0.86 12.88
C PRO A 140 -19.54 -1.53 12.61
N SER A 141 -18.46 -0.76 12.70
CA SER A 141 -17.09 -1.25 12.65
C SER A 141 -16.44 -1.20 14.03
N ARG A 142 -15.66 -2.24 14.38
CA ARG A 142 -14.88 -2.31 15.64
C ARG A 142 -13.41 -2.44 15.32
N HIS A 143 -12.62 -1.50 15.82
CA HIS A 143 -11.16 -1.46 15.65
C HIS A 143 -10.50 -1.87 16.96
N MET A 144 -9.57 -2.81 16.91
CA MET A 144 -8.88 -3.34 18.09
C MET A 144 -7.46 -3.77 17.72
N PRO A 145 -6.53 -3.86 18.68
CA PRO A 145 -5.24 -4.50 18.44
C PRO A 145 -5.40 -5.94 17.93
N ALA A 146 -4.48 -6.38 17.08
CA ALA A 146 -4.49 -7.77 16.62
C ALA A 146 -3.95 -8.70 17.71
N ASP A 147 -4.80 -9.60 18.20
CA ASP A 147 -4.46 -10.62 19.18
C ASP A 147 -3.92 -11.90 18.48
N ILE A 148 -2.80 -11.75 17.77
CA ILE A 148 -2.07 -12.86 17.16
C ILE A 148 -0.66 -12.90 17.77
N PRO A 149 -0.33 -13.96 18.54
CA PRO A 149 1.01 -14.16 19.11
C PRO A 149 2.09 -14.17 18.03
N GLU A 150 3.29 -13.66 18.35
CA GLU A 150 4.39 -13.49 17.40
C GLU A 150 4.74 -14.80 16.68
N GLU A 151 4.77 -15.92 17.39
CA GLU A 151 5.04 -17.26 16.84
C GLU A 151 4.03 -17.68 15.75
N ASN A 152 2.79 -17.20 15.82
CA ASN A 152 1.73 -17.50 14.86
C ASN A 152 1.70 -16.51 13.69
N ARG A 153 2.56 -15.49 13.70
CA ARG A 153 2.75 -14.56 12.57
C ARG A 153 3.76 -15.09 11.56
N TRP A 154 4.57 -16.07 11.96
CA TRP A 154 5.68 -16.58 11.17
C TRP A 154 5.48 -18.04 10.80
N HIS A 155 5.68 -18.35 9.53
CA HIS A 155 5.55 -19.69 9.00
C HIS A 155 6.78 -20.08 8.19
N ALA A 156 7.13 -21.36 8.20
CA ALA A 156 8.16 -21.85 7.30
C ALA A 156 7.66 -21.85 5.85
N ARG A 157 8.53 -21.55 4.88
CA ARG A 157 8.24 -21.83 3.46
C ARG A 157 8.15 -23.34 3.19
N SER A 158 9.06 -24.10 3.82
CA SER A 158 9.19 -25.57 3.78
C SER A 158 9.20 -26.22 2.38
N GLY A 159 10.16 -25.81 1.54
CA GLY A 159 10.47 -26.50 0.28
C GLY A 159 9.78 -25.90 -0.94
N PHE A 160 9.37 -26.76 -1.87
CA PHE A 160 8.59 -26.37 -3.04
C PHE A 160 7.19 -25.93 -2.62
N GLY A 161 6.69 -24.83 -3.20
CA GLY A 161 5.36 -24.37 -2.87
C GLY A 161 5.29 -23.68 -1.52
N VAL A 162 4.10 -23.78 -0.95
CA VAL A 162 3.66 -23.11 0.26
C VAL A 162 3.36 -24.12 1.38
N CYS A 163 4.11 -25.23 1.41
CA CYS A 163 3.79 -26.39 2.25
C CYS A 163 3.65 -26.04 3.74
N GLY A 164 4.31 -24.99 4.24
CA GLY A 164 4.26 -24.58 5.64
C GLY A 164 3.13 -23.61 6.00
N VAL A 165 2.41 -23.10 4.98
CA VAL A 165 1.15 -22.35 5.16
C VAL A 165 -0.05 -23.05 4.51
N ARG A 166 0.19 -24.19 3.85
CA ARG A 166 -0.84 -25.06 3.28
C ARG A 166 -1.84 -25.45 4.34
N GLN A 167 -3.14 -25.43 4.00
CA GLN A 167 -4.25 -25.74 4.90
C GLN A 167 -4.57 -24.65 5.95
N LEU A 168 -3.76 -23.60 6.14
CA LEU A 168 -4.05 -22.59 7.18
C LEU A 168 -5.42 -21.93 6.98
N LEU A 169 -5.82 -21.65 5.75
CA LEU A 169 -7.11 -21.03 5.45
C LEU A 169 -8.29 -21.99 5.66
N LEU A 170 -8.08 -23.28 5.34
CA LEU A 170 -9.10 -24.34 5.47
C LEU A 170 -9.21 -24.91 6.89
N SER A 171 -8.18 -24.74 7.73
CA SER A 171 -8.14 -25.29 9.09
C SER A 171 -9.26 -24.74 10.01
N GLN A 172 -9.82 -23.57 9.69
CA GLN A 172 -10.93 -22.96 10.44
C GLN A 172 -12.31 -23.41 9.96
N THR A 173 -12.41 -23.99 8.76
CA THR A 173 -13.67 -24.55 8.22
C THR A 173 -13.74 -26.06 8.41
N LEU A 174 -12.60 -26.71 8.63
CA LEU A 174 -12.49 -28.12 8.98
C LEU A 174 -12.76 -28.35 10.49
N PRO A 175 -13.41 -29.47 10.84
CA PRO A 175 -13.42 -29.99 12.20
C PRO A 175 -12.00 -30.04 12.82
N PRO A 176 -11.85 -29.74 14.12
CA PRO A 176 -10.55 -29.83 14.79
C PRO A 176 -9.93 -31.23 14.65
N GLY A 177 -8.69 -31.29 14.13
CA GLY A 177 -7.93 -32.53 13.99
C GLY A 177 -8.06 -33.26 12.65
N GLU A 178 -8.83 -32.73 11.70
CA GLU A 178 -8.92 -33.30 10.34
C GLU A 178 -7.69 -32.91 9.50
N GLN A 179 -7.00 -33.92 8.96
CA GLN A 179 -5.80 -33.76 8.13
C GLN A 179 -6.17 -34.05 6.68
N LEU A 180 -5.85 -33.12 5.77
CA LEU A 180 -6.09 -33.28 4.34
C LEU A 180 -4.90 -33.97 3.67
N ASP A 181 -5.18 -34.99 2.86
CA ASP A 181 -4.17 -35.65 2.04
C ASP A 181 -4.09 -34.92 0.69
N PHE A 182 -2.95 -34.32 0.40
CA PHE A 182 -2.75 -33.55 -0.81
C PHE A 182 -1.99 -34.34 -1.87
N VAL A 183 -2.52 -34.35 -3.11
CA VAL A 183 -1.93 -35.08 -4.23
C VAL A 183 -1.78 -34.15 -5.43
N ASP A 184 -0.58 -34.07 -6.00
CA ASP A 184 -0.35 -33.24 -7.19
C ASP A 184 -1.06 -33.84 -8.41
N ALA A 185 -1.83 -33.00 -9.10
CA ALA A 185 -2.47 -33.33 -10.36
C ALA A 185 -1.45 -33.25 -11.51
N THR A 186 -1.60 -34.13 -12.48
CA THR A 186 -0.85 -34.03 -13.73
C THR A 186 -1.31 -32.81 -14.54
N GLN A 187 -0.45 -32.35 -15.47
CA GLN A 187 -0.81 -31.27 -16.38
C GLN A 187 -2.07 -31.61 -17.18
N SER A 188 -2.17 -32.84 -17.70
CA SER A 188 -3.33 -33.28 -18.49
C SER A 188 -4.62 -33.37 -17.67
N GLU A 189 -4.55 -33.76 -16.40
CA GLU A 189 -5.72 -33.67 -15.49
C GLU A 189 -6.17 -32.22 -15.30
N THR A 190 -5.22 -31.29 -15.15
CA THR A 190 -5.50 -29.86 -15.00
C THR A 190 -6.15 -29.28 -16.25
N GLU A 191 -5.61 -29.61 -17.43
CA GLU A 191 -6.16 -29.22 -18.72
C GLU A 191 -7.58 -29.76 -18.92
N ALA A 192 -7.84 -31.02 -18.54
CA ALA A 192 -9.16 -31.61 -18.63
C ALA A 192 -10.20 -30.92 -17.73
N TRP A 193 -9.83 -30.50 -16.51
CA TRP A 193 -10.73 -29.76 -15.62
C TRP A 193 -11.02 -28.33 -16.08
N CYS A 194 -10.11 -27.75 -16.85
CA CYS A 194 -10.19 -26.36 -17.29
C CYS A 194 -10.63 -26.21 -18.75
N ALA A 195 -10.80 -27.32 -19.48
CA ALA A 195 -11.13 -27.33 -20.92
C ALA A 195 -12.36 -26.50 -21.27
N ASP A 196 -13.41 -26.54 -20.43
CA ASP A 196 -14.66 -25.79 -20.64
C ASP A 196 -14.60 -24.35 -20.11
N ARG A 197 -13.44 -23.91 -19.57
CA ARG A 197 -13.25 -22.63 -18.87
C ARG A 197 -12.26 -21.69 -19.55
N PHE A 198 -11.67 -22.09 -20.67
CA PHE A 198 -10.89 -21.20 -21.52
C PHE A 198 -11.86 -20.27 -22.26
N ALA A 199 -12.29 -19.19 -21.60
CA ALA A 199 -13.06 -18.15 -22.26
C ALA A 199 -12.17 -17.40 -23.27
N ASP A 200 -12.66 -17.25 -24.50
CA ASP A 200 -12.02 -16.47 -25.55
C ASP A 200 -11.79 -15.03 -25.11
N GLY A 201 -10.54 -14.74 -24.75
CA GLY A 201 -10.02 -13.48 -24.27
C GLY A 201 -8.57 -13.70 -23.88
N ARG A 202 -7.74 -12.65 -23.84
CA ARG A 202 -6.39 -12.74 -23.28
C ARG A 202 -6.44 -12.26 -21.83
N PRO A 203 -6.88 -13.07 -20.85
CA PRO A 203 -6.79 -12.67 -19.46
C PRO A 203 -5.32 -12.42 -19.11
N SER A 204 -5.04 -11.31 -18.42
CA SER A 204 -3.70 -11.07 -17.90
C SER A 204 -3.44 -12.05 -16.76
N PRO A 205 -2.28 -12.73 -16.73
CA PRO A 205 -1.90 -13.49 -15.54
C PRO A 205 -1.90 -12.58 -14.32
N TRP A 206 -2.24 -13.15 -13.16
CA TRP A 206 -2.09 -12.49 -11.87
C TRP A 206 -0.68 -11.91 -11.71
N VAL A 207 -0.60 -10.70 -11.16
CA VAL A 207 0.65 -9.99 -10.87
C VAL A 207 0.74 -9.79 -9.35
N PRO A 208 1.93 -9.97 -8.74
CA PRO A 208 2.13 -9.68 -7.32
C PRO A 208 1.83 -8.23 -6.99
N PRO A 209 1.41 -7.96 -5.73
CA PRO A 209 1.04 -6.61 -5.32
C PRO A 209 2.22 -5.65 -5.46
N ARG A 210 1.92 -4.42 -5.87
CA ARG A 210 2.91 -3.36 -6.04
C ARG A 210 2.61 -2.19 -5.11
N PRO A 211 3.65 -1.55 -4.54
CA PRO A 211 3.50 -0.27 -3.87
C PRO A 211 2.83 0.76 -4.78
N ALA A 212 2.16 1.72 -4.16
CA ALA A 212 1.59 2.86 -4.86
C ALA A 212 2.61 3.51 -5.79
N ARG A 213 2.10 4.09 -6.88
CA ARG A 213 2.89 4.91 -7.78
C ARG A 213 2.24 6.28 -7.91
N PRO A 214 3.05 7.35 -8.01
CA PRO A 214 2.48 8.66 -8.23
C PRO A 214 1.98 8.78 -9.67
N ALA A 215 0.91 9.56 -9.86
CA ALA A 215 0.42 9.93 -11.17
C ALA A 215 0.72 11.42 -11.42
N HIS A 216 1.34 11.73 -12.56
CA HIS A 216 1.46 13.08 -13.12
C HIS A 216 2.09 14.15 -12.20
N LEU A 217 3.02 13.77 -11.32
CA LEU A 217 3.62 14.72 -10.36
C LEU A 217 4.39 15.84 -11.02
N GLU A 218 5.11 15.58 -12.12
CA GLU A 218 5.89 16.63 -12.77
C GLU A 218 4.97 17.65 -13.43
N GLU A 219 3.92 17.16 -14.08
CA GLU A 219 2.93 17.96 -14.78
C GLU A 219 2.10 18.87 -13.86
N LEU A 220 1.97 18.51 -12.56
CA LEU A 220 1.41 19.39 -11.54
C LEU A 220 2.25 20.65 -11.28
N PHE A 221 3.54 20.64 -11.63
CA PHE A 221 4.41 21.82 -11.56
C PHE A 221 4.64 22.48 -12.93
N GLU A 222 3.90 22.07 -13.97
CA GLU A 222 3.94 22.69 -15.28
C GLU A 222 2.75 23.63 -15.46
N SER A 223 3.01 24.94 -15.50
CA SER A 223 1.95 25.95 -15.63
C SER A 223 1.18 25.77 -16.95
N GLY A 224 -0.14 25.81 -16.87
CA GLY A 224 -1.05 25.62 -18.00
C GLY A 224 -1.45 24.17 -18.25
N THR A 225 -0.88 23.20 -17.53
CA THR A 225 -1.33 21.80 -17.57
C THR A 225 -2.81 21.72 -17.18
N ARG A 226 -3.60 21.04 -18.01
CA ARG A 226 -5.01 20.78 -17.75
C ARG A 226 -5.16 19.38 -17.18
N ILE A 227 -5.84 19.29 -16.06
CA ILE A 227 -6.02 18.05 -15.32
C ILE A 227 -7.49 17.84 -14.97
N VAL A 228 -7.87 16.60 -14.71
CA VAL A 228 -9.21 16.24 -14.25
C VAL A 228 -9.14 15.02 -13.33
N THR A 229 -10.09 14.90 -12.41
CA THR A 229 -10.28 13.70 -11.59
C THR A 229 -11.70 13.16 -11.78
N SER A 230 -12.02 12.04 -11.15
CA SER A 230 -13.38 11.50 -11.15
C SER A 230 -14.37 12.32 -10.29
N PHE A 231 -13.87 13.25 -9.47
CA PHE A 231 -14.65 14.02 -8.49
C PHE A 231 -14.66 15.51 -8.77
N GLU A 232 -13.52 16.06 -9.19
CA GLU A 232 -13.34 17.47 -9.45
C GLU A 232 -13.56 17.78 -10.93
N PRO A 233 -14.03 19.00 -11.25
CA PRO A 233 -14.11 19.46 -12.63
C PRO A 233 -12.70 19.56 -13.25
N GLU A 234 -12.66 19.95 -14.51
CA GLU A 234 -11.39 20.30 -15.12
C GLU A 234 -10.71 21.45 -14.36
N MET A 235 -9.44 21.26 -14.04
CA MET A 235 -8.58 22.22 -13.36
C MET A 235 -7.39 22.60 -14.24
N THR A 236 -6.88 23.81 -14.07
CA THR A 236 -5.65 24.28 -14.74
C THR A 236 -4.58 24.59 -13.71
N VAL A 237 -3.38 24.03 -13.91
CA VAL A 237 -2.20 24.33 -13.09
C VAL A 237 -1.78 25.79 -13.31
N THR A 238 -1.73 26.58 -12.24
CA THR A 238 -1.32 27.98 -12.28
C THR A 238 0.21 28.11 -12.23
N PRO A 239 0.80 29.31 -12.39
CA PRO A 239 2.23 29.49 -12.21
C PRO A 239 2.71 29.02 -10.83
N ILE A 240 3.80 28.26 -10.79
CA ILE A 240 4.40 27.72 -9.56
C ILE A 240 4.62 28.84 -8.54
N ARG A 241 4.24 28.59 -7.28
CA ARG A 241 4.53 29.50 -6.16
C ARG A 241 5.84 29.12 -5.50
N ASN A 242 6.80 30.04 -5.49
CA ASN A 242 8.01 29.91 -4.68
C ASN A 242 7.69 30.35 -3.25
N ILE A 243 7.84 29.43 -2.29
CA ILE A 243 7.45 29.67 -0.90
C ILE A 243 8.62 30.19 -0.08
N ALA A 244 9.69 29.39 0.03
CA ALA A 244 10.82 29.67 0.90
C ALA A 244 12.04 28.82 0.56
N ALA A 245 13.23 29.29 0.96
CA ALA A 245 14.40 28.43 1.06
C ALA A 245 14.42 27.69 2.41
N LEU A 246 14.77 26.40 2.38
CA LEU A 246 14.96 25.54 3.55
C LEU A 246 16.45 25.25 3.73
N ARG A 247 17.02 25.62 4.88
CA ARG A 247 18.41 25.28 5.25
C ARG A 247 18.49 23.86 5.83
N VAL A 248 19.28 23.01 5.18
CA VAL A 248 19.53 21.62 5.60
C VAL A 248 21.05 21.38 5.72
N PRO A 249 21.74 22.01 6.69
CA PRO A 249 23.20 21.91 6.85
C PRO A 249 23.68 20.48 7.17
N SER A 250 22.82 19.59 7.66
CA SER A 250 23.21 18.20 7.93
C SER A 250 23.13 17.28 6.72
N GLY A 251 22.45 17.72 5.64
CA GLY A 251 22.13 16.87 4.49
C GLY A 251 21.14 15.73 4.80
N ARG A 252 20.47 15.75 5.96
CA ARG A 252 19.45 14.77 6.36
C ARG A 252 18.08 15.42 6.36
N LEU A 253 17.16 14.87 5.58
CA LEU A 253 15.81 15.42 5.41
C LEU A 253 14.80 14.65 6.25
N ALA A 254 13.97 15.37 6.99
CA ALA A 254 12.75 14.85 7.61
C ALA A 254 11.53 15.42 6.89
N VAL A 255 10.53 14.55 6.65
CA VAL A 255 9.22 14.94 6.14
C VAL A 255 8.15 14.37 7.05
N ALA A 256 7.57 15.21 7.89
CA ALA A 256 6.60 14.79 8.90
C ALA A 256 5.74 15.96 9.38
N ASP A 257 4.63 15.64 10.05
CA ASP A 257 3.85 16.59 10.82
C ASP A 257 4.62 17.04 12.09
N PRO A 258 4.96 18.33 12.25
CA PRO A 258 5.63 18.84 13.44
C PRO A 258 4.78 18.79 14.73
N LEU A 259 3.46 18.55 14.63
CA LEU A 259 2.58 18.32 15.77
C LEU A 259 2.67 16.89 16.31
N THR A 260 3.07 15.93 15.46
CA THR A 260 3.17 14.52 15.84
C THR A 260 4.28 14.31 16.86
N LYS A 261 3.95 13.62 17.97
CA LYS A 261 4.88 13.27 19.06
C LYS A 261 5.05 11.76 19.18
N GLY A 262 6.25 11.31 19.54
CA GLY A 262 6.52 9.89 19.78
C GLY A 262 6.67 9.10 18.49
N HIS A 263 5.83 8.08 18.30
CA HIS A 263 5.92 7.24 17.09
C HIS A 263 5.50 8.03 15.85
N GLY A 264 6.35 8.07 14.82
CA GLY A 264 6.08 8.81 13.57
C GLY A 264 6.63 10.24 13.57
N ALA A 265 7.04 10.78 14.73
CA ALA A 265 7.69 12.07 14.82
C ALA A 265 9.05 12.04 14.10
N GLY A 266 9.37 13.11 13.37
CA GLY A 266 10.68 13.29 12.74
C GLY A 266 11.04 12.19 11.77
N ARG A 267 10.11 11.85 10.87
CA ARG A 267 10.30 10.83 9.84
C ARG A 267 11.44 11.20 8.90
N GLU A 268 12.66 10.81 9.29
CA GLU A 268 13.91 11.01 8.54
C GLU A 268 13.95 10.06 7.33
N LEU A 269 14.16 10.64 6.15
CA LEU A 269 14.34 9.90 4.91
C LEU A 269 15.75 9.29 4.86
N SER A 270 15.84 8.09 4.29
CA SER A 270 17.12 7.38 4.11
C SER A 270 18.02 8.08 3.08
N GLU A 271 17.40 8.74 2.09
CA GLU A 271 18.12 9.51 1.08
C GLU A 271 18.86 10.68 1.75
N ARG A 272 20.17 10.75 1.50
CA ARG A 272 21.01 11.88 1.91
C ARG A 272 21.12 12.87 0.75
N ILE A 273 20.99 14.14 1.07
CA ILE A 273 21.18 15.24 0.13
C ILE A 273 22.47 15.98 0.47
N PRO A 274 23.10 16.69 -0.48
CA PRO A 274 24.17 17.61 -0.12
C PRO A 274 23.72 18.60 0.97
N PRO A 275 24.59 18.99 1.91
CA PRO A 275 24.29 20.13 2.78
C PRO A 275 24.06 21.40 1.96
N GLY A 276 22.99 22.14 2.25
CA GLY A 276 22.69 23.35 1.49
C GLY A 276 21.34 24.00 1.79
N GLU A 277 20.98 24.94 0.93
CA GLU A 277 19.70 25.64 0.92
C GLU A 277 18.88 25.20 -0.29
N TYR A 278 17.60 24.88 -0.06
CA TYR A 278 16.74 24.25 -1.05
C TYR A 278 15.40 24.97 -1.16
N LEU A 279 14.93 25.19 -2.39
CA LEU A 279 13.69 25.94 -2.62
C LEU A 279 12.47 25.05 -2.40
N ILE A 280 11.51 25.54 -1.61
CA ILE A 280 10.17 24.98 -1.48
C ILE A 280 9.26 25.67 -2.49
N GLN A 281 8.53 24.86 -3.25
CA GLN A 281 7.57 25.30 -4.24
C GLN A 281 6.21 24.63 -4.02
N ALA A 282 5.14 25.32 -4.35
CA ALA A 282 3.79 24.81 -4.33
C ALA A 282 3.18 24.77 -5.73
N ALA A 283 2.52 23.65 -6.04
CA ALA A 283 1.65 23.49 -7.19
C ALA A 283 0.24 23.92 -6.80
N VAL A 284 -0.31 24.88 -7.54
CA VAL A 284 -1.67 25.39 -7.34
C VAL A 284 -2.48 25.12 -8.59
N VAL A 285 -3.73 24.71 -8.39
CA VAL A 285 -4.69 24.50 -9.46
C VAL A 285 -5.82 25.52 -9.33
N ALA A 286 -6.32 25.98 -10.46
CA ALA A 286 -7.46 26.88 -10.53
C ALA A 286 -8.61 26.23 -11.29
N TYR A 287 -9.83 26.40 -10.77
CA TYR A 287 -11.06 25.93 -11.40
C TYR A 287 -12.27 26.76 -10.95
N GLU A 288 -13.40 26.57 -11.65
CA GLU A 288 -14.68 27.16 -11.26
C GLU A 288 -15.47 26.12 -10.44
N SER A 289 -15.79 26.47 -9.20
CA SER A 289 -16.67 25.66 -8.35
C SER A 289 -18.08 26.23 -8.35
N GLN A 290 -19.07 25.40 -7.98
CA GLN A 290 -20.47 25.79 -7.88
C GLN A 290 -21.07 25.36 -6.54
N TYR A 291 -21.65 26.31 -5.82
CA TYR A 291 -22.42 26.07 -4.59
C TYR A 291 -23.69 26.90 -4.60
N GLU A 292 -24.84 26.29 -4.25
CA GLU A 292 -26.16 26.96 -4.25
C GLU A 292 -26.45 27.80 -5.52
N ASP A 293 -26.18 27.21 -6.70
CA ASP A 293 -26.31 27.82 -8.03
C ASP A 293 -25.35 28.99 -8.34
N GLU A 294 -24.47 29.38 -7.41
CA GLU A 294 -23.45 30.40 -7.62
C GLU A 294 -22.11 29.78 -8.03
N ARG A 295 -21.46 30.39 -9.02
CA ARG A 295 -20.14 30.01 -9.51
C ARG A 295 -19.08 30.95 -8.95
N PHE A 296 -17.98 30.38 -8.47
CA PHE A 296 -16.86 31.15 -7.95
C PHE A 296 -15.52 30.50 -8.29
N PRO A 297 -14.46 31.31 -8.50
CA PRO A 297 -13.14 30.78 -8.73
C PRO A 297 -12.58 30.16 -7.45
N VAL A 298 -11.94 29.00 -7.58
CA VAL A 298 -11.19 28.32 -6.52
C VAL A 298 -9.75 28.20 -6.97
N GLU A 299 -8.83 28.51 -6.04
CA GLU A 299 -7.43 28.15 -6.14
C GLU A 299 -7.09 27.22 -4.98
N GLU A 300 -6.49 26.07 -5.28
CA GLU A 300 -6.13 25.07 -4.28
C GLU A 300 -4.68 24.63 -4.46
N GLU A 301 -3.94 24.58 -3.35
CA GLU A 301 -2.61 23.98 -3.31
C GLU A 301 -2.73 22.45 -3.22
N VAL A 302 -2.29 21.77 -4.27
CA VAL A 302 -2.47 20.31 -4.40
C VAL A 302 -1.18 19.53 -4.23
N ALA A 303 -0.03 20.19 -4.29
CA ALA A 303 1.25 19.57 -3.99
C ALA A 303 2.29 20.59 -3.52
N VAL A 304 3.22 20.13 -2.70
CA VAL A 304 4.42 20.87 -2.31
C VAL A 304 5.66 20.07 -2.68
N ARG A 305 6.71 20.76 -3.12
CA ARG A 305 8.00 20.13 -3.40
C ARG A 305 9.18 20.88 -2.80
N LEU A 306 10.18 20.12 -2.35
CA LEU A 306 11.52 20.60 -2.08
C LEU A 306 12.39 20.33 -3.30
N LEU A 307 12.90 21.38 -3.95
CA LEU A 307 13.75 21.28 -5.14
C LEU A 307 15.22 21.11 -4.73
N LEU A 308 15.81 19.98 -5.09
CA LEU A 308 17.19 19.59 -4.79
C LEU A 308 18.16 19.85 -5.96
N GLY A 309 17.64 19.92 -7.19
CA GLY A 309 18.39 20.22 -8.40
C GLY A 309 17.49 20.61 -9.57
N GLU A 310 18.10 21.04 -10.68
CA GLU A 310 17.39 21.55 -11.87
C GLU A 310 17.29 20.51 -13.01
N GLU A 311 17.85 19.31 -12.82
CA GLU A 311 17.77 18.22 -13.81
C GLU A 311 16.32 17.72 -13.95
N PRO A 312 15.85 17.30 -15.14
CA PRO A 312 14.52 16.72 -15.28
C PRO A 312 14.33 15.44 -14.46
N VAL A 313 13.16 15.28 -13.83
CA VAL A 313 12.76 14.03 -13.17
C VAL A 313 12.34 13.00 -14.22
N LEU A 314 12.91 11.80 -14.15
CA LEU A 314 12.61 10.71 -15.09
C LEU A 314 12.09 9.44 -14.40
N SER A 315 12.22 9.36 -13.08
CA SER A 315 11.68 8.25 -12.30
C SER A 315 11.24 8.72 -10.92
N TRP A 316 10.19 8.09 -10.42
CA TRP A 316 9.62 8.35 -9.10
C TRP A 316 9.67 7.08 -8.24
N GLU A 317 10.00 7.26 -6.97
CA GLU A 317 9.93 6.22 -5.96
C GLU A 317 9.42 6.78 -4.63
N LEU A 318 8.94 5.90 -3.74
CA LEU A 318 8.60 6.30 -2.38
C LEU A 318 9.87 6.77 -1.66
N ALA A 319 9.79 7.90 -0.97
CA ALA A 319 10.85 8.37 -0.08
C ALA A 319 10.76 7.63 1.26
N LEU A 320 11.58 6.58 1.38
CA LEU A 320 11.57 5.63 2.50
C LEU A 320 12.45 6.10 3.67
N THR A 321 12.10 5.66 4.87
CA THR A 321 13.00 5.66 6.03
C THR A 321 13.76 4.34 6.15
N GLU A 322 14.81 4.31 6.97
CA GLU A 322 15.57 3.07 7.28
C GLU A 322 14.70 1.97 7.90
N LYS A 323 13.51 2.31 8.40
CA LYS A 323 12.56 1.38 9.03
C LYS A 323 11.50 0.88 8.05
N ASP A 324 11.41 1.45 6.87
CA ASP A 324 10.37 1.11 5.90
C ASP A 324 10.81 -0.09 5.05
N ASP A 325 10.01 -1.15 5.06
CA ASP A 325 10.23 -2.33 4.24
C ASP A 325 9.12 -2.44 3.19
N VAL A 326 9.43 -2.08 1.94
CA VAL A 326 8.46 -2.08 0.82
C VAL A 326 7.83 -3.44 0.57
N ARG A 327 8.45 -4.53 1.03
CA ARG A 327 7.87 -5.88 0.94
C ARG A 327 6.60 -6.02 1.77
N LEU A 328 6.36 -5.13 2.75
CA LEU A 328 5.15 -5.12 3.57
C LEU A 328 3.95 -4.44 2.89
N LEU A 329 4.16 -3.71 1.79
CA LEU A 329 3.10 -2.97 1.12
C LEU A 329 2.26 -3.92 0.24
N ARG A 330 0.94 -3.87 0.44
CA ARG A 330 -0.05 -4.47 -0.46
C ARG A 330 -0.24 -3.59 -1.70
N GLU A 331 -1.14 -4.01 -2.58
CA GLU A 331 -1.46 -3.27 -3.79
C GLU A 331 -1.83 -1.83 -3.45
N ASP A 332 -1.15 -0.88 -4.10
CA ASP A 332 -1.35 0.56 -3.94
C ASP A 332 -1.19 1.09 -2.50
N GLU A 333 -0.62 0.30 -1.58
CA GLU A 333 -0.21 0.80 -0.26
C GLU A 333 1.10 1.58 -0.38
N PHE A 334 1.33 2.49 0.57
CA PHE A 334 2.53 3.30 0.67
C PHE A 334 2.95 3.53 2.11
N PHE A 335 4.21 3.92 2.29
CA PHE A 335 4.67 4.56 3.53
C PHE A 335 4.62 6.08 3.36
N GLY A 336 4.33 6.77 4.45
CA GLY A 336 4.16 8.22 4.47
C GLY A 336 4.36 8.79 5.86
N PHE A 337 4.10 10.08 6.01
CA PHE A 337 3.94 10.68 7.34
C PHE A 337 2.47 10.76 7.71
N ASP A 338 2.18 10.54 8.98
CA ASP A 338 0.84 10.67 9.54
C ASP A 338 0.61 12.11 10.02
N THR A 339 -0.63 12.58 9.93
CA THR A 339 -1.07 13.86 10.46
C THR A 339 -2.50 13.75 11.00
N ASP A 340 -2.73 14.32 12.19
CA ASP A 340 -4.05 14.53 12.82
C ASP A 340 -4.39 16.03 12.92
N GLY A 341 -3.51 16.89 12.42
CA GLY A 341 -3.68 18.35 12.41
C GLY A 341 -3.68 18.95 11.01
N ALA A 342 -3.92 18.12 9.98
CA ALA A 342 -3.76 18.47 8.58
C ALA A 342 -2.46 19.29 8.25
N ALA A 343 -1.32 18.87 8.81
CA ALA A 343 -0.05 19.58 8.68
C ALA A 343 1.08 18.63 8.26
N GLY A 344 2.03 19.16 7.50
CA GLY A 344 3.30 18.52 7.17
C GLY A 344 4.44 19.52 7.23
N SER A 345 5.67 19.05 7.07
CA SER A 345 6.84 19.92 6.99
C SER A 345 8.00 19.28 6.26
N PHE A 346 8.87 20.10 5.69
CA PHE A 346 10.24 19.72 5.34
C PHE A 346 11.18 20.29 6.40
N ALA A 347 12.11 19.49 6.91
CA ALA A 347 13.04 19.92 7.95
C ALA A 347 14.42 19.25 7.84
N ASP A 348 15.44 19.92 8.38
CA ASP A 348 16.69 19.23 8.70
C ASP A 348 16.44 18.25 9.85
N ALA A 349 16.60 16.95 9.57
CA ALA A 349 16.33 15.90 10.54
C ALA A 349 17.21 15.97 11.79
N SER A 350 18.39 16.61 11.71
CA SER A 350 19.29 16.77 12.85
C SER A 350 18.78 17.70 13.95
N GLY A 351 17.95 18.68 13.58
CA GLY A 351 17.35 19.65 14.49
C GLY A 351 15.91 19.36 14.86
N TRP A 352 15.34 18.21 14.43
CA TRP A 352 13.89 17.96 14.45
C TRP A 352 13.22 18.33 15.78
N GLU A 353 13.73 17.84 16.91
CA GLU A 353 13.10 18.07 18.21
C GLU A 353 13.02 19.56 18.57
N VAL A 354 14.08 20.34 18.30
CA VAL A 354 14.12 21.78 18.57
C VAL A 354 13.18 22.53 17.63
N LEU A 355 13.22 22.19 16.34
CA LEU A 355 12.45 22.83 15.29
C LEU A 355 10.94 22.58 15.46
N ALA A 356 10.54 21.33 15.71
CA ALA A 356 9.15 20.96 15.95
C ALA A 356 8.63 21.52 17.29
N ASP A 357 9.48 21.66 18.31
CA ASP A 357 9.10 22.33 19.54
C ASP A 357 8.81 23.82 19.35
N LYS A 358 9.71 24.52 18.66
CA LYS A 358 9.48 25.90 18.22
C LYS A 358 8.17 26.04 17.44
N TYR A 359 7.88 25.11 16.54
CA TYR A 359 6.66 25.14 15.73
C TYR A 359 5.41 25.02 16.62
N ARG A 360 5.42 24.06 17.56
CA ARG A 360 4.32 23.86 18.51
C ARG A 360 4.10 25.09 19.40
N ARG A 361 5.17 25.72 19.90
CA ARG A 361 5.07 26.95 20.71
C ARG A 361 4.50 28.10 19.89
N HIS A 362 4.93 28.26 18.63
CA HIS A 362 4.39 29.27 17.74
C HIS A 362 2.90 29.04 17.42
N LEU A 363 2.55 27.85 16.91
CA LEU A 363 1.20 27.58 16.41
C LEU A 363 0.17 27.34 17.52
N VAL A 364 0.53 26.55 18.54
CA VAL A 364 -0.42 26.09 19.58
C VAL A 364 -0.42 27.01 20.79
N GLU A 365 0.77 27.46 21.22
CA GLU A 365 0.92 28.30 22.41
C GLU A 365 0.89 29.80 22.08
N GLN A 366 0.89 30.16 20.79
CA GLN A 366 0.87 31.54 20.28
C GLN A 366 2.08 32.37 20.76
N GLU A 367 3.24 31.72 20.85
CA GLU A 367 4.52 32.38 21.12
C GLU A 367 5.10 32.92 19.81
N ASP A 368 4.83 34.20 19.52
CA ASP A 368 5.17 34.85 18.25
C ASP A 368 6.66 34.77 17.89
N ASP A 369 7.58 34.78 18.88
CA ASP A 369 9.03 34.72 18.66
C ASP A 369 9.59 33.31 18.48
N ALA A 370 8.75 32.27 18.62
CA ALA A 370 9.16 30.88 18.41
C ALA A 370 9.25 30.48 16.92
N GLY A 371 8.61 31.22 16.02
CA GLY A 371 8.54 30.91 14.60
C GLY A 371 8.17 32.13 13.75
N GLU A 372 8.18 31.96 12.43
CA GLU A 372 7.90 33.02 11.46
C GLU A 372 6.80 32.56 10.48
N SER A 373 5.68 33.29 10.41
CA SER A 373 4.70 33.12 9.34
C SER A 373 5.25 33.72 8.03
N ILE A 374 5.63 32.88 7.07
CA ILE A 374 6.32 33.29 5.84
C ILE A 374 5.40 33.40 4.62
N SER A 375 4.25 32.74 4.64
CA SER A 375 3.18 32.79 3.63
C SER A 375 1.90 32.22 4.25
N ASP A 376 0.74 32.42 3.62
CA ASP A 376 -0.52 31.84 4.05
C ASP A 376 -0.39 30.31 4.20
N GLY A 377 -0.52 29.81 5.44
CA GLY A 377 -0.41 28.38 5.77
C GLY A 377 1.03 27.86 5.98
N TYR A 378 2.06 28.71 5.89
CA TYR A 378 3.47 28.32 6.02
C TYR A 378 4.15 28.99 7.20
N ILE A 379 4.72 28.17 8.08
CA ILE A 379 5.51 28.62 9.23
C ILE A 379 6.92 28.08 9.09
N ARG A 380 7.91 28.96 9.27
CA ARG A 380 9.32 28.59 9.41
C ARG A 380 9.70 28.57 10.88
N THR A 381 10.46 27.57 11.29
CA THR A 381 11.26 27.63 12.52
C THR A 381 12.72 27.38 12.19
N THR A 382 13.61 28.04 12.92
CA THR A 382 15.05 27.93 12.72
C THR A 382 15.69 27.53 14.04
N ASP A 383 16.66 26.63 14.01
CA ASP A 383 17.57 26.38 15.12
C ASP A 383 18.83 27.22 14.91
N GLU A 384 18.99 28.30 15.68
CA GLU A 384 20.11 29.24 15.54
C GLU A 384 21.46 28.60 15.88
N ALA A 385 21.47 27.52 16.67
CA ALA A 385 22.70 26.82 17.03
C ALA A 385 23.29 26.04 15.86
N THR A 386 22.43 25.47 15.01
CA THR A 386 22.84 24.64 13.86
C THR A 386 22.65 25.33 12.51
N GLY A 387 21.85 26.40 12.46
CA GLY A 387 21.42 27.05 11.23
C GLY A 387 20.37 26.23 10.45
N SER A 388 19.80 25.19 11.06
CA SER A 388 18.82 24.30 10.46
C SER A 388 17.44 24.92 10.41
N ASP A 389 16.64 24.56 9.40
CA ASP A 389 15.25 24.98 9.29
C ASP A 389 14.25 23.82 9.32
N LEU A 390 13.04 24.17 9.70
CA LEU A 390 11.79 23.49 9.37
C LEU A 390 10.86 24.50 8.70
N VAL A 391 10.19 24.08 7.63
CA VAL A 391 9.10 24.83 7.00
C VAL A 391 7.89 23.94 6.89
N SER A 392 6.78 24.35 7.54
CA SER A 392 5.52 23.64 7.51
C SER A 392 4.70 23.94 6.26
N PHE A 393 3.77 23.06 5.92
CA PHE A 393 2.74 23.23 4.91
C PHE A 393 1.44 22.57 5.38
N CYS A 394 0.31 22.94 4.79
CA CYS A 394 -0.98 22.33 5.07
C CYS A 394 -1.23 21.11 4.18
N THR A 395 -1.91 20.10 4.71
CA THR A 395 -2.47 19.01 3.91
C THR A 395 -3.99 19.17 3.78
N GLY A 396 -4.61 18.50 2.82
CA GLY A 396 -6.06 18.57 2.58
C GLY A 396 -6.91 17.93 3.68
N GLY A 397 -6.29 17.38 4.72
CA GLY A 397 -6.95 16.75 5.87
C GLY A 397 -6.04 15.80 6.63
N ASP A 398 -6.62 15.09 7.58
CA ASP A 398 -5.94 14.07 8.38
C ASP A 398 -5.70 12.79 7.59
N GLY A 399 -4.70 12.02 8.01
CA GLY A 399 -4.35 10.73 7.41
C GLY A 399 -2.86 10.55 7.19
N THR A 400 -2.52 9.63 6.29
CA THR A 400 -1.14 9.32 5.93
C THR A 400 -0.86 9.81 4.52
N TYR A 401 0.19 10.59 4.34
CA TYR A 401 0.57 11.19 3.06
C TYR A 401 1.86 10.56 2.52
N PRO A 402 1.85 9.99 1.30
CA PRO A 402 3.07 9.47 0.70
C PRO A 402 4.03 10.61 0.38
N VAL A 403 5.32 10.32 0.55
CA VAL A 403 6.39 11.24 0.15
C VAL A 403 7.08 10.63 -1.06
N TRP A 404 7.22 11.39 -2.14
CA TRP A 404 7.78 10.92 -3.39
C TRP A 404 9.15 11.54 -3.64
N LEU A 405 10.11 10.72 -4.07
CA LEU A 405 11.43 11.15 -4.48
C LEU A 405 11.53 11.10 -6.01
N GLY A 406 11.75 12.27 -6.62
CA GLY A 406 12.03 12.39 -8.05
C GLY A 406 13.52 12.25 -8.31
N ARG A 407 13.90 11.41 -9.28
CA ARG A 407 15.31 11.22 -9.69
C ARG A 407 15.53 11.55 -11.16
N ALA A 408 16.73 12.08 -11.44
CA ALA A 408 17.24 12.25 -12.79
C ALA A 408 17.63 10.89 -13.41
N ASN A 409 17.94 10.87 -14.71
CA ASN A 409 18.44 9.66 -15.41
C ASN A 409 19.68 9.04 -14.74
N THR A 410 20.47 9.88 -14.06
CA THR A 410 21.70 9.47 -13.37
C THR A 410 21.43 8.78 -12.02
N GLY A 411 20.17 8.75 -11.57
CA GLY A 411 19.76 8.28 -10.24
C GLY A 411 19.92 9.33 -9.14
N LYS A 412 20.41 10.54 -9.45
CA LYS A 412 20.51 11.62 -8.45
C LYS A 412 19.13 12.13 -8.04
N PRO A 413 18.91 12.44 -6.75
CA PRO A 413 17.66 13.05 -6.30
C PRO A 413 17.55 14.49 -6.83
N VAL A 414 16.39 14.83 -7.36
CA VAL A 414 16.06 16.13 -7.97
C VAL A 414 15.05 16.89 -7.14
N CYS A 415 14.05 16.20 -6.58
CA CYS A 415 13.04 16.82 -5.74
C CYS A 415 12.39 15.80 -4.80
N VAL A 416 11.79 16.32 -3.72
CA VAL A 416 10.92 15.56 -2.83
C VAL A 416 9.54 16.20 -2.86
N VAL A 417 8.50 15.41 -3.13
CA VAL A 417 7.13 15.89 -3.35
C VAL A 417 6.16 15.25 -2.37
N VAL A 418 5.22 16.05 -1.89
CA VAL A 418 4.03 15.59 -1.16
C VAL A 418 2.81 16.12 -1.90
N LEU A 419 1.91 15.21 -2.29
CA LEU A 419 0.57 15.59 -2.74
C LEU A 419 -0.24 15.97 -1.52
N THR A 420 -0.64 17.24 -1.42
CA THR A 420 -1.41 17.76 -0.28
C THR A 420 -2.91 17.68 -0.55
N GLY A 421 -3.33 17.77 -1.81
CA GLY A 421 -4.73 17.67 -2.23
C GLY A 421 -5.18 16.23 -2.54
N TYR A 422 -6.48 15.98 -2.43
CA TYR A 422 -7.08 14.69 -2.79
C TYR A 422 -7.39 14.63 -4.29
N LEU A 423 -6.46 14.06 -5.07
CA LEU A 423 -6.58 13.94 -6.54
C LEU A 423 -6.68 12.47 -7.01
N PRO A 424 -7.76 11.74 -6.69
CA PRO A 424 -7.93 10.35 -7.10
C PRO A 424 -8.10 10.25 -8.62
N ASP A 425 -7.58 9.18 -9.22
CA ASP A 425 -7.69 8.91 -10.67
C ASP A 425 -7.26 10.08 -11.58
N LEU A 426 -6.32 10.92 -11.11
CA LEU A 426 -5.81 12.10 -11.81
C LEU A 426 -5.42 11.77 -13.26
N ARG A 427 -5.93 12.56 -14.20
CA ARG A 427 -5.64 12.45 -15.64
C ARG A 427 -5.26 13.81 -16.22
N LEU A 428 -4.38 13.78 -17.21
CA LEU A 428 -4.09 14.92 -18.09
C LEU A 428 -5.12 14.99 -19.22
N LEU A 429 -5.40 16.20 -19.71
CA LEU A 429 -6.32 16.47 -20.82
C LEU A 429 -5.62 16.88 -22.12
#